data_AF-A0A3M1AMV8-F1
#
_entry.id   AF-A0A3M1AMV8-F1
#
_cell.length_a   1.000
_cell.length_b   1.000
_cell.length_c   1.000
_cell.angle_alpha   90.00
_cell.angle_beta   90.00
_cell.angle_gamma   90.00
#
_symmetry.space_group_name_H-M   'P 1'
#
loop_
_entity.id
_entity.type
_entity.pdbx_description
1 polymer ?
#
loop_
_entity_poly.entity_id
_entity_poly.type
_entity_poly.pdbx_seq_one_letter_code
_entity_poly.pdbx_strand_id
1 'polypeptide(L)' 'MFLVAFAAQLAAQDDLLALLGEEEPQVEYATAGFKTNRVINLHSFENTAHGVLDVKISHRFGFVNGGFSELFGLDAATIR' A
#
# COMPACT_ATOMS: atom_id res chain seq x y z
N MET A 1 -43.28 43.94 5.98
CA MET A 1 -43.80 42.55 5.87
C MET A 1 -42.66 41.68 5.36
N PHE A 2 -41.89 41.05 6.24
CA PHE A 2 -40.79 40.16 5.86
C PHE A 2 -41.02 38.83 6.57
N LEU A 3 -41.34 37.82 5.78
CA LEU A 3 -41.83 36.52 6.23
C LEU A 3 -40.61 35.62 6.47
N VAL A 4 -40.38 35.25 7.73
CA VAL A 4 -39.31 34.33 8.13
C VAL A 4 -39.73 32.91 7.73
N ALA A 5 -38.95 32.27 6.86
CA ALA A 5 -39.15 30.88 6.47
C ALA A 5 -38.64 29.95 7.58
N PHE A 6 -39.54 29.12 8.10
CA PHE A 6 -39.23 28.07 9.06
C PHE A 6 -38.58 26.89 8.31
N ALA A 7 -37.29 26.67 8.52
CA ALA A 7 -36.58 25.51 7.99
C ALA A 7 -37.01 24.27 8.79
N ALA A 8 -37.84 23.42 8.19
CA ALA A 8 -38.11 22.09 8.74
C ALA A 8 -36.80 21.30 8.76
N GLN A 9 -36.40 20.84 9.95
CA GLN A 9 -35.24 19.96 10.12
C GLN A 9 -35.58 18.59 9.49
N LEU A 10 -35.08 18.37 8.28
CA LEU A 10 -35.21 17.11 7.58
C LEU A 10 -34.18 16.12 8.18
N ALA A 11 -34.61 15.33 9.15
CA ALA A 11 -33.80 14.27 9.74
C ALA A 11 -33.85 13.02 8.84
N ALA A 12 -32.95 12.94 7.87
CA ALA A 12 -32.81 11.80 6.95
C ALA A 12 -31.39 11.21 6.91
N GLN A 13 -30.55 11.58 7.87
CA GLN A 13 -29.21 11.01 8.02
C GLN A 13 -29.32 9.83 8.99
N ASP A 14 -29.70 8.67 8.46
CA ASP A 14 -29.48 7.41 9.17
C ASP A 14 -27.98 7.27 9.43
N ASP A 15 -27.63 6.81 10.64
CA ASP A 15 -26.23 6.65 11.03
C ASP A 15 -25.56 5.57 10.16
N LEU A 16 -24.68 6.00 9.25
CA LEU A 16 -23.95 5.12 8.33
C LEU A 16 -23.15 4.06 9.10
N LEU A 17 -22.70 4.36 10.32
CA LEU A 17 -21.98 3.41 11.18
C LEU A 17 -22.89 2.32 11.74
N ALA A 18 -24.20 2.56 11.86
CA ALA A 18 -25.16 1.55 12.30
C ALA A 18 -25.32 0.40 11.30
N LEU A 19 -24.92 0.58 10.03
CA LEU A 19 -24.91 -0.48 9.02
C LEU A 19 -23.78 -1.51 9.19
N LEU A 20 -22.74 -1.20 9.97
CA LEU A 20 -21.63 -2.10 10.21
C LEU A 20 -21.95 -3.20 11.23
N GLY A 21 -23.03 -3.03 12.01
CA GLY A 21 -23.43 -3.97 13.07
C GLY A 21 -22.46 -3.96 14.26
N GLU A 22 -22.75 -4.78 15.28
CA GLU A 22 -21.78 -5.05 16.35
C GLU A 22 -20.86 -6.19 15.89
N GLU A 23 -19.56 -5.89 15.75
CA GLU A 23 -18.56 -6.92 15.47
C GLU A 23 -18.31 -7.75 16.73
N GLU A 24 -18.61 -9.05 16.66
CA GLU A 24 -18.19 -9.96 17.71
C GLU A 24 -16.65 -10.06 17.72
N PRO A 25 -16.00 -10.05 18.90
CA PRO A 25 -14.56 -10.15 18.99
C PRO A 25 -14.09 -11.53 18.51
N GLN A 26 -13.62 -11.59 17.27
CA GLN A 26 -13.04 -12.79 16.66
C GLN A 26 -11.52 -12.80 16.83
N VAL A 27 -10.97 -13.99 17.05
CA VAL A 27 -9.51 -14.17 17.05
C VAL A 27 -9.03 -14.18 15.60
N GLU A 28 -8.42 -13.08 15.17
CA GLU A 28 -7.77 -13.00 13.86
C GLU A 28 -6.36 -13.60 13.90
N TYR A 29 -6.13 -14.62 13.07
CA TYR A 29 -4.81 -15.19 12.87
C TYR A 29 -4.07 -14.47 11.75
N ALA A 30 -2.78 -14.22 11.95
CA ALA A 30 -1.93 -13.69 10.89
C ALA A 30 -1.82 -14.71 9.75
N THR A 31 -2.21 -14.30 8.54
CA THR A 31 -2.20 -15.18 7.35
C THR A 31 -0.86 -15.19 6.63
N ALA A 32 -0.01 -14.18 6.86
CA ALA A 32 1.33 -14.07 6.28
C ALA A 32 2.20 -13.14 7.15
N GLY A 33 3.50 -13.41 7.23
CA GLY A 33 4.48 -12.52 7.87
C GLY A 33 4.93 -11.40 6.92
N PHE A 34 5.09 -11.70 5.64
CA PHE A 34 5.46 -10.73 4.61
C PHE A 34 4.62 -10.91 3.35
N LYS A 35 4.37 -9.82 2.60
CA LYS A 35 3.60 -9.87 1.36
C LYS A 35 4.44 -10.28 0.14
N THR A 36 5.75 -10.45 0.31
CA THR A 36 6.73 -10.64 -0.77
C THR A 36 7.78 -11.68 -0.38
N ASN A 37 8.49 -12.19 -1.39
CA ASN A 37 9.59 -13.15 -1.26
C ASN A 37 10.95 -12.51 -0.89
N ARG A 38 11.06 -11.17 -0.87
CA ARG A 38 12.30 -10.46 -0.50
C ARG A 38 12.01 -9.26 0.38
N VAL A 39 12.68 -9.19 1.53
CA VAL A 39 12.61 -8.08 2.48
C VAL A 39 13.93 -7.34 2.43
N ILE A 40 13.94 -6.15 1.82
CA ILE A 40 15.16 -5.39 1.53
C ILE A 40 16.13 -6.27 0.71
N ASN A 41 17.18 -6.80 1.35
CA ASN A 41 18.21 -7.63 0.70
C ASN A 41 18.14 -9.10 1.14
N LEU A 42 17.20 -9.48 2.00
CA LEU A 42 17.06 -10.83 2.53
C LEU A 42 15.89 -11.57 1.89
N HIS A 43 15.98 -12.91 1.84
CA HIS A 43 14.87 -13.75 1.45
C HIS A 43 13.82 -13.83 2.55
N SER A 44 12.57 -13.65 2.17
CA SER A 44 11.42 -13.98 3.01
C SER A 44 11.22 -15.50 3.03
N PHE A 45 10.54 -15.99 4.06
CA PHE A 45 10.04 -17.38 4.10
C PHE A 45 8.70 -17.55 3.36
N GLU A 46 8.18 -16.48 2.77
CA GLU A 46 6.92 -16.42 2.03
C GLU A 46 7.13 -16.70 0.54
N ASN A 47 6.21 -17.46 -0.06
CA ASN A 47 6.22 -17.79 -1.48
C ASN A 47 5.17 -16.99 -2.25
N THR A 48 5.43 -16.80 -3.54
CA THR A 48 4.47 -16.21 -4.47
C THR A 48 3.24 -17.11 -4.60
N ALA A 49 2.04 -16.53 -4.63
CA ALA A 49 0.80 -17.28 -4.78
C ALA A 49 0.73 -18.04 -6.13
N HIS A 50 -0.06 -19.11 -6.16
CA HIS A 50 -0.25 -19.91 -7.37
C HIS A 50 -0.80 -19.05 -8.53
N GLY A 51 -0.16 -19.17 -9.70
CA GLY A 51 -0.55 -18.43 -10.92
C GLY A 51 -0.07 -16.98 -10.99
N VAL A 52 0.69 -16.49 -9.99
CA VAL A 52 1.26 -15.14 -9.99
C VAL A 52 2.72 -15.17 -10.45
N LEU A 53 3.02 -14.39 -11.47
CA LEU A 53 4.38 -14.12 -11.92
C LEU A 53 4.92 -12.86 -11.20
N ASP A 54 6.01 -13.01 -10.46
CA ASP A 54 6.66 -11.94 -9.71
C ASP A 54 8.05 -11.66 -10.31
N VAL A 55 8.15 -10.64 -11.16
CA VAL A 55 9.41 -10.17 -11.78
C VAL A 55 9.87 -8.90 -11.08
N LYS A 56 11.10 -8.92 -10.57
CA LYS A 56 11.74 -7.76 -9.92
C LYS A 56 13.01 -7.39 -10.65
N ILE A 57 13.13 -6.11 -11.01
CA ILE A 57 14.34 -5.53 -11.62
C ILE A 57 15.02 -4.67 -10.55
N SER A 58 16.16 -5.14 -10.07
CA SER A 58 16.98 -4.43 -9.09
C SER A 58 18.14 -3.74 -9.79
N HIS A 59 18.22 -2.42 -9.67
CA HIS A 59 19.37 -1.63 -10.10
C HIS A 59 20.10 -1.09 -8.87
N ARG A 60 21.44 -1.19 -8.86
CA ARG A 60 22.28 -0.55 -7.86
C ARG A 60 22.88 0.71 -8.47
N PHE A 61 22.45 1.86 -7.98
CA PHE A 61 22.98 3.14 -8.44
C PHE A 61 24.43 3.34 -7.99
N GLY A 62 25.25 3.80 -8.93
CA GLY A 62 26.63 4.26 -8.72
C GLY A 62 26.68 5.68 -8.18
N PHE A 63 27.87 6.30 -8.23
CA PHE A 63 28.04 7.66 -7.73
C PHE A 63 27.47 8.70 -8.71
N VAL A 64 26.72 9.67 -8.19
CA VAL A 64 26.13 10.75 -9.00
C VAL A 64 27.19 11.66 -9.62
N ASN A 65 28.36 11.79 -8.98
CA ASN A 65 29.45 12.64 -9.46
C ASN A 65 30.18 12.10 -10.70
N GLY A 66 29.89 10.86 -11.14
CA GLY A 66 30.36 10.32 -12.41
C GLY A 66 29.78 11.02 -13.64
N GLY A 67 28.78 11.89 -13.46
CA GLY A 67 28.25 12.75 -14.51
C GLY A 67 27.66 11.97 -15.69
N PHE A 68 27.65 12.59 -16.88
CA PHE A 68 27.03 12.00 -18.06
C PHE A 68 27.70 10.69 -18.51
N SER A 69 29.01 10.51 -18.27
CA SER A 69 29.72 9.30 -18.68
C SER A 69 29.24 8.04 -17.96
N GLU A 70 28.74 8.16 -16.73
CA GLU A 70 28.12 7.05 -16.00
C GLU A 70 26.59 7.18 -15.93
N LEU A 71 26.01 8.03 -16.78
CA LEU A 71 24.60 8.40 -16.75
C LEU A 71 24.12 8.72 -15.31
N PHE A 72 24.94 9.49 -14.57
CA PHE A 72 24.71 9.85 -13.16
C PHE A 72 24.56 8.66 -12.21
N GLY A 73 25.31 7.58 -12.46
CA GLY A 73 25.28 6.36 -11.66
C GLY A 73 24.22 5.35 -12.12
N LEU A 74 23.48 5.64 -13.20
CA LEU A 74 22.63 4.63 -13.88
C LEU A 74 23.49 3.60 -14.62
N ASP A 75 24.69 3.95 -15.08
CA ASP A 75 25.60 3.04 -15.79
C ASP A 75 26.58 2.29 -14.85
N ALA A 76 26.06 1.86 -13.70
CA ALA A 76 26.82 1.11 -12.68
C ALA A 76 26.08 -0.16 -12.24
N ALA A 77 25.47 -0.87 -13.19
CA ALA A 77 24.63 -2.04 -12.95
C ALA A 77 25.43 -3.28 -12.50
N THR A 78 25.94 -3.24 -11.27
CA THR A 78 26.53 -4.40 -10.61
C THR A 78 25.43 -5.15 -9.85
N ILE A 79 25.15 -6.38 -10.27
CA ILE A 79 24.24 -7.29 -9.56
C ILE A 79 25.13 -8.29 -8.81
N ARG A 80 24.94 -8.43 -7.49
CA ARG A 80 25.54 -9.49 -6.67
C ARG A 80 24.43 -10.30 -6.02
#